data_AF-A0A7W1QFX9-F1
#
_entry.id   AF-A0A7W1QFX9-F1
#
_cell.length_a   1.000
_cell.length_b   1.000
_cell.length_c   1.000
_cell.angle_alpha   90.00
_cell.angle_beta   90.00
_cell.angle_gamma   90.00
#
_symmetry.space_group_name_H-M   'P 1'
#
loop_
_entity.id
_entity.type
_entity.pdbx_description
1 polymer ?
#
loop_
_entity_poly.entity_id
_entity_poly.type
_entity_poly.pdbx_seq_one_letter_code
_entity_poly.pdbx_strand_id
1 'polypeptide(L)' 'MSYTVKIRVGSTVTRRRVPSLDDAIDLLELELRALGPEARRGPAKAFVREIAPVAQVAARGELSGPGRLRPSVR' A
#
# COMPACT_ATOMS: atom_id res chain seq x y z
N MET A 1 -17.71 -12.13 -7.36
CA MET A 1 -17.09 -11.63 -6.11
C MET A 1 -15.89 -10.78 -6.51
N SER A 2 -15.55 -9.69 -5.81
CA SER A 2 -14.45 -8.81 -6.22
C SER A 2 -13.55 -8.45 -5.04
N TYR A 3 -12.28 -8.17 -5.37
CA TYR A 3 -11.25 -7.72 -4.45
C TYR A 3 -11.01 -6.22 -4.64
N THR A 4 -10.59 -5.55 -3.58
CA THR A 4 -10.23 -4.13 -3.59
C THR A 4 -8.77 -3.98 -3.20
N VAL A 5 -8.00 -3.35 -4.07
CA VAL A 5 -6.62 -2.91 -3.82
C VAL A 5 -6.66 -1.43 -3.45
N LYS A 6 -6.00 -1.05 -2.36
CA LYS A 6 -5.84 0.35 -1.95
C LYS A 6 -4.36 0.67 -1.81
N ILE A 7 -3.91 1.74 -2.45
CA ILE A 7 -2.56 2.27 -2.29
C ILE A 7 -2.65 3.63 -1.63
N ARG A 8 -1.91 3.82 -0.53
CA ARG A 8 -1.79 5.10 0.17
C ARG A 8 -0.39 5.64 0.03
N VAL A 9 -0.27 6.86 -0.48
CA VAL A 9 0.98 7.64 -0.56
C VAL A 9 0.74 8.96 0.15
N GLY A 10 1.23 9.07 1.39
CA GLY A 10 0.91 10.21 2.25
C GLY A 10 -0.60 10.35 2.50
N SER A 11 -1.15 11.51 2.13
CA SER A 11 -2.59 11.81 2.21
C SER A 11 -3.41 11.23 1.04
N THR A 12 -2.76 10.88 -0.07
CA THR A 12 -3.42 10.38 -1.27
C THR A 12 -3.74 8.89 -1.15
N VAL A 13 -4.96 8.51 -1.55
CA VAL A 13 -5.42 7.12 -1.56
C VAL A 13 -6.04 6.80 -2.91
N THR A 14 -5.51 5.80 -3.60
CA THR A 14 -6.12 5.22 -4.79
C THR A 14 -6.79 3.89 -4.43
N ARG A 15 -7.90 3.58 -5.11
CA ARG A 15 -8.64 2.32 -4.89
C ARG A 15 -9.01 1.72 -6.24
N ARG A 16 -8.73 0.44 -6.43
CA ARG A 16 -9.13 -0.32 -7.62
C ARG A 16 -9.84 -1.59 -7.21
N ARG A 17 -10.84 -1.99 -8.01
CA ARG A 17 -11.55 -3.27 -7.84
C ARG A 17 -11.17 -4.21 -8.97
N VAL A 18 -10.92 -5.47 -8.64
CA VAL A 18 -10.53 -6.54 -9.57
C VAL A 18 -11.31 -7.82 -9.26
N PRO A 19 -11.51 -8.72 -10.24
CA PRO A 19 -12.42 -9.84 -10.08
C PRO A 19 -11.82 -10.99 -9.26
N SER A 20 -10.51 -11.19 -9.25
CA SER A 20 -9.85 -12.30 -8.53
C SER A 20 -8.83 -11.84 -7.49
N LEU A 21 -8.38 -12.78 -6.65
CA LEU A 21 -7.30 -12.54 -5.68
C LEU A 21 -5.96 -12.37 -6.40
N ASP A 22 -5.69 -13.19 -7.41
CA ASP A 22 -4.43 -13.15 -8.17
C ASP A 22 -4.29 -11.80 -8.87
N ASP A 23 -5.34 -11.31 -9.54
CA ASP A 23 -5.36 -9.96 -10.12
C ASP A 23 -5.09 -8.86 -9.07
N ALA A 24 -5.54 -9.08 -7.84
CA ALA A 24 -5.36 -8.10 -6.76
C ALA A 24 -3.92 -8.10 -6.23
N ILE A 25 -3.28 -9.26 -6.18
CA ILE A 25 -1.87 -9.40 -5.80
C ILE A 25 -0.98 -8.80 -6.89
N ASP A 26 -1.24 -9.15 -8.15
CA ASP A 26 -0.47 -8.65 -9.30
C ASP A 26 -0.57 -7.13 -9.41
N LEU A 27 -1.79 -6.58 -9.30
CA LEU A 27 -1.99 -5.14 -9.32
C LEU A 27 -1.31 -4.44 -8.13
N LEU A 28 -1.35 -5.04 -6.94
CA LEU A 28 -0.71 -4.48 -5.76
C LEU A 28 0.81 -4.43 -5.93
N GLU A 29 1.42 -5.52 -6.43
CA GLU A 29 2.85 -5.60 -6.69
C GLU A 29 3.27 -4.58 -7.75
N LEU A 30 2.54 -4.51 -8.86
CA LEU A 30 2.78 -3.56 -9.94
C LEU A 30 2.79 -2.11 -9.45
N GLU A 31 1.76 -1.70 -8.72
CA GLU A 31 1.60 -0.33 -8.22
C GLU A 31 2.68 -0.01 -7.15
N LEU A 32 3.02 -0.94 -6.26
CA LEU A 32 4.07 -0.73 -5.25
C LEU A 32 5.47 -0.66 -5.86
N ARG A 33 5.77 -1.49 -6.88
CA ARG A 33 7.05 -1.44 -7.59
C ARG A 33 7.22 -0.11 -8.34
N ALA A 34 6.15 0.40 -8.95
CA ALA A 34 6.17 1.69 -9.64
C ALA A 34 6.50 2.87 -8.69
N LEU A 35 6.18 2.76 -7.40
CA LEU A 35 6.46 3.79 -6.39
C LEU A 35 7.90 3.77 -5.85
N GLY A 36 8.62 2.65 -6.01
CA GLY A 36 9.98 2.47 -5.48
C GLY A 36 11.00 3.57 -5.85
N PRO A 37 11.02 4.08 -7.09
CA PRO A 37 11.93 5.17 -7.50
C PRO A 37 11.60 6.54 -6.87
N GLU A 38 10.30 6.84 -6.66
CA GLU A 38 9.83 8.15 -6.16
C GLU A 38 9.74 8.22 -4.62
N ALA A 39 9.92 7.08 -3.95
CA ALA A 39 9.80 6.92 -2.51
C ALA A 39 10.85 7.66 -1.67
N ARG A 40 11.90 8.26 -2.27
CA ARG A 40 12.93 9.00 -1.53
C ARG A 40 12.34 10.28 -0.95
N ARG A 41 12.07 10.24 0.36
CA ARG A 41 11.54 11.39 1.10
C ARG A 41 12.65 12.11 1.85
N GLY A 42 12.58 13.43 1.92
CA GLY A 42 13.39 14.20 2.88
C GLY A 42 12.90 14.00 4.33
N PRO A 43 13.66 14.48 5.34
CA PRO A 43 13.20 14.50 6.72
C PRO A 43 11.84 15.20 6.85
N ALA A 44 10.94 14.63 7.65
CA ALA A 44 9.60 15.19 7.87
C ALA A 44 9.41 15.55 9.34
N LYS A 45 8.73 16.66 9.62
CA LYS A 45 8.29 17.00 10.98
C LYS A 45 6.87 16.51 11.22
N ALA A 46 6.68 15.76 12.30
CA ALA A 46 5.39 15.37 12.82
C ALA A 46 5.28 15.90 14.26
N PHE A 47 4.50 16.97 14.43
CA PHE A 47 4.43 17.74 15.68
C PHE A 47 5.84 18.17 16.14
N VAL A 48 6.29 17.71 17.31
CA VAL A 48 7.60 18.01 17.89
C VAL A 48 8.71 17.06 17.45
N ARG A 49 8.40 16.03 16.64
CA ARG A 49 9.35 14.98 16.25
C ARG A 49 9.80 15.13 14.81
N GLU A 50 11.09 14.96 14.58
CA GLU A 50 11.64 14.76 13.24
C GLU A 50 11.70 13.26 12.90
N ILE A 51 11.25 12.91 11.71
CA ILE A 51 11.23 11.54 11.20
C ILE A 51 12.24 11.46 10.05
N ALA A 52 13.34 10.76 10.31
CA ALA A 52 14.37 10.50 9.30
C ALA A 52 13.78 9.77 8.08
N PRO A 53 14.26 10.03 6.86
CA PRO A 53 13.79 9.37 5.63
C PRO A 53 13.61 7.85 5.73
N VAL A 54 14.60 7.16 6.31
CA VAL A 54 14.62 5.69 6.47
C VAL A 54 13.51 5.17 7.41
N ALA A 55 13.03 6.02 8.31
CA ALA A 55 11.94 5.68 9.23
C ALA A 55 10.55 6.02 8.66
N GLN A 56 10.48 6.63 7.47
CA GLN A 56 9.23 7.00 6.84
C GLN A 56 8.68 5.86 5.97
N VAL A 57 7.39 5.60 6.10
CA VAL A 57 6.67 4.66 5.23
C VAL A 57 6.34 5.34 3.90
N ALA A 58 7.04 4.98 2.83
CA ALA A 58 6.90 5.54 1.48
C ALA A 58 5.51 5.33 0.84
N ALA A 59 4.92 4.17 1.08
CA ALA A 59 3.57 3.86 0.67
C ALA A 59 3.02 2.72 1.53
N ARG A 60 1.70 2.59 1.60
CA ARG A 60 1.03 1.44 2.19
C ARG A 60 0.09 0.83 1.16
N GLY A 61 0.30 -0.46 0.89
CA GLY A 61 -0.63 -1.29 0.12
C GLY A 61 -1.58 -2.05 1.03
N GLU A 62 -2.86 -2.11 0.67
CA GLU A 62 -3.89 -2.88 1.39
C GLU A 62 -4.73 -3.68 0.38
N LEU A 63 -5.03 -4.94 0.72
CA LEU A 63 -5.90 -5.82 -0.06
C LEU A 63 -7.11 -6.20 0.80
N SER A 64 -8.31 -6.15 0.22
CA SER A 64 -9.56 -6.54 0.89
C SER A 64 -10.42 -7.38 -0.05
N GLY A 65 -11.04 -8.45 0.45
CA GLY A 65 -11.80 -9.39 -0.38
C GLY A 65 -12.96 -10.10 0.33
N PRO A 66 -13.78 -10.86 -0.41
CA PRO A 66 -15.07 -11.37 0.04
C PRO A 66 -15.04 -12.43 1.14
N GLY A 67 -13.87 -12.95 1.50
CA GLY A 67 -13.73 -13.95 2.56
C GLY A 67 -13.49 -13.39 3.97
N ARG A 68 -13.19 -12.09 4.12
CA ARG A 68 -12.30 -11.57 5.19
C ARG A 68 -11.02 -12.39 5.21
N LEU A 69 -9.90 -11.80 4.80
CA LEU A 69 -8.61 -12.51 4.79
C LEU A 69 -8.29 -12.99 6.22
N ARG A 70 -8.60 -14.25 6.53
CA ARG A 70 -8.11 -14.98 7.70
C ARG A 70 -6.90 -15.74 7.18
N PRO A 71 -5.69 -15.18 7.24
CA PRO A 71 -4.52 -15.94 6.88
C PRO A 71 -4.46 -17.14 7.83
N SER A 72 -4.68 -18.34 7.31
CA SER A 72 -4.23 -19.55 7.99
C SER A 72 -2.72 -19.56 7.84
N VAL A 73 -2.04 -18.93 8.79
CA VAL A 73 -0.59 -19.09 8.93
C VAL A 73 -0.36 -20.54 9.29
N ARG A 74 0.20 -21.31 8.36
CA ARG A 74 0.82 -22.61 8.62
C ARG A 74 2.30 -22.48 8.32
#